data_AF-A0A537VY51-F1
#
_entry.id   AF-A0A537VY51-F1
#
_cell.length_a   1.000
_cell.length_b   1.000
_cell.length_c   1.000
_cell.angle_alpha   90.00
_cell.angle_beta   90.00
_cell.angle_gamma   90.00
#
_symmetry.space_group_name_H-M   'P 1'
#
loop_
_entity.id
_entity.type
_entity.pdbx_description
1 polymer ?
#
loop_
_entity_poly.entity_id
_entity_poly.type
_entity_poly.pdbx_seq_one_letter_code
_entity_poly.pdbx_strand_id
1 'polypeptide(L)'
;MRSTLGTPSDIEVDAGSTSILATNRRAPGWGSRSRVASAHVTALGDLDRDRIRELHDAELAWFRAERPKTLQLLARAEAHMPNGTPMTWMASDNDLPVYVDRGDGASFTDVDGHHYVDFNASDMAMFCGHAHPAIVRAVQERVTRSTQFLLPTEESVLVAEELARRYPGQAHW
;
A
#
# COMPACT_ATOMS: atom_id res chain seq x y z
N MET A 1 1.51 53.22 -28.75
CA MET A 1 1.67 53.56 -27.32
C MET A 1 2.26 52.34 -26.62
N ARG A 2 3.50 52.47 -26.13
CA ARG A 2 4.19 51.44 -25.33
C ARG A 2 3.63 51.46 -23.91
N SER A 3 3.42 50.28 -23.34
CA SER A 3 3.32 50.09 -21.89
C SER A 3 4.18 48.88 -21.53
N THR A 4 5.13 49.11 -20.63
CA THR A 4 6.20 48.21 -20.19
C THR A 4 5.93 47.76 -18.76
N LEU A 5 5.78 46.45 -18.55
CA LEU A 5 5.95 45.73 -17.29
C LEU A 5 6.29 44.29 -17.73
N GLY A 6 7.40 43.61 -17.43
CA GLY A 6 8.38 43.66 -16.36
C GLY A 6 8.70 42.19 -16.10
N THR A 7 9.90 41.73 -16.45
CA THR A 7 10.35 40.33 -16.29
C THR A 7 10.60 40.00 -14.82
N PRO A 8 10.20 38.83 -14.30
CA PRO A 8 10.70 38.34 -13.02
C PRO A 8 11.97 37.53 -13.27
N SER A 9 13.11 38.18 -13.11
CA SER A 9 14.37 37.55 -12.69
C SER A 9 14.40 37.57 -11.16
N ASP A 10 15.06 36.57 -10.57
CA ASP A 10 15.49 36.48 -9.17
C ASP A 10 14.54 35.72 -8.20
N ILE A 11 14.53 34.39 -8.33
CA ILE A 11 14.33 33.49 -7.19
C ILE A 11 15.64 32.75 -6.97
N GLU A 12 16.44 33.25 -6.02
CA GLU A 12 17.54 32.51 -5.43
C GLU A 12 16.96 31.37 -4.57
N VAL A 13 17.41 30.15 -4.83
CA VAL A 13 17.11 28.96 -4.01
C VAL A 13 18.25 28.81 -3.00
N ASP A 14 18.00 29.18 -1.74
CA ASP A 14 18.92 28.91 -0.64
C ASP A 14 18.79 27.46 -0.16
N ALA A 15 19.84 26.68 -0.37
CA ALA A 15 20.01 25.33 0.16
C ALA A 15 20.46 25.41 1.62
N GLY A 16 19.52 25.72 2.52
CA GLY A 16 19.74 25.84 3.96
C GLY A 16 18.95 24.82 4.78
N SER A 17 19.66 23.89 5.43
CA SER A 17 19.17 22.90 6.38
C SER A 17 18.22 23.46 7.45
N THR A 18 16.98 22.97 7.53
CA THR A 18 16.11 23.21 8.70
C THR A 18 15.86 21.90 9.45
N SER A 19 16.74 21.62 10.41
CA SER A 19 16.55 20.59 11.44
C SER A 19 15.51 21.06 12.45
N ILE A 20 14.31 20.48 12.44
CA ILE A 20 13.32 20.67 13.50
C ILE A 20 13.73 19.82 14.71
N LEU A 21 14.39 20.45 15.69
CA LEU A 21 14.63 19.88 17.01
C LEU A 21 13.31 19.85 17.81
N ALA A 22 12.63 18.70 17.80
CA ALA A 22 11.53 18.44 18.73
C ALA A 22 12.10 18.23 20.15
N THR A 23 11.97 19.24 21.01
CA THR A 23 12.35 19.13 22.43
C THR A 23 11.30 18.31 23.18
N ASN A 24 11.59 17.03 23.42
CA ASN A 24 10.73 16.11 24.15
C ASN A 24 10.77 16.40 25.66
N ARG A 25 9.86 17.26 26.15
CA ARG A 25 9.60 17.42 27.59
C ARG A 25 8.71 16.27 28.07
N ARG A 26 9.29 15.31 28.79
CA ARG A 26 8.56 14.19 29.42
C ARG A 26 7.74 14.68 30.61
N ALA A 27 6.49 14.22 30.71
CA ALA A 27 5.66 14.35 31.90
C ALA A 27 6.21 13.45 33.05
N PRO A 28 6.19 13.90 34.31
CA PRO A 28 6.71 13.13 35.44
C PRO A 28 5.66 12.12 35.91
N GLY A 29 6.02 10.83 35.96
CA GLY A 29 5.15 9.81 36.57
C GLY A 29 5.37 8.37 36.12
N TRP A 30 6.14 8.11 35.06
CA TRP A 30 6.42 6.74 34.63
C TRP A 30 7.74 6.27 35.25
N GLY A 31 7.62 5.38 36.23
CA GLY A 31 8.74 4.75 36.91
C GLY A 31 9.74 4.13 35.94
N SER A 32 11.01 4.18 36.33
CA SER A 32 12.15 3.60 35.60
C SER A 32 11.93 2.10 35.36
N ARG A 33 11.29 1.76 34.23
CA ARG A 33 11.41 0.41 33.67
C ARG A 33 12.87 0.25 33.28
N SER A 34 13.55 -0.70 33.91
CA SER A 34 14.87 -1.14 33.47
C SER A 34 14.78 -1.40 31.97
N ARG A 35 15.60 -0.71 31.18
CA ARG A 35 15.85 -1.12 29.80
C ARG A 35 16.52 -2.48 29.92
N VAL A 36 15.73 -3.54 29.79
CA VAL A 36 16.28 -4.78 29.25
C VAL A 36 16.86 -4.33 27.92
N ALA A 37 18.19 -4.29 27.83
CA ALA A 37 18.87 -4.16 26.56
C ALA A 37 18.40 -5.37 25.75
N SER A 38 17.33 -5.19 24.97
CA SER A 38 17.11 -6.02 23.82
C SER A 38 18.36 -5.80 23.00
N ALA A 39 19.26 -6.79 23.01
CA ALA A 39 20.29 -6.84 22.01
C ALA A 39 19.54 -6.66 20.69
N HIS A 40 19.83 -5.57 20.00
CA HIS A 40 19.40 -5.43 18.63
C HIS A 40 19.91 -6.70 17.94
N VAL A 41 19.01 -7.62 17.61
CA VAL A 41 19.31 -8.66 16.62
C VAL A 41 19.31 -7.92 15.30
N THR A 42 20.31 -7.08 15.10
CA THR A 42 20.65 -6.53 13.81
C THR A 42 21.44 -7.61 13.12
N ALA A 43 20.76 -8.44 12.32
CA ALA A 43 21.39 -9.24 11.26
C ALA A 43 21.99 -8.34 10.14
N LEU A 44 22.36 -7.11 10.48
CA LEU A 44 22.79 -6.03 9.58
C LEU A 44 24.30 -5.77 9.66
N GLY A 45 25.05 -6.51 10.49
CA GLY A 45 26.49 -6.32 10.65
C GLY A 45 27.34 -6.90 9.51
N ASP A 46 26.85 -7.95 8.84
CA ASP A 46 27.66 -8.78 7.94
C ASP A 46 27.18 -8.77 6.47
N LEU A 47 26.26 -7.87 6.12
CA LEU A 47 25.75 -7.78 4.75
C LEU A 47 26.59 -6.80 3.93
N ASP A 48 27.19 -7.30 2.86
CA ASP A 48 27.91 -6.51 1.87
C ASP A 48 26.92 -5.64 1.07
N ARG A 49 27.00 -4.33 1.27
CA ARG A 49 26.11 -3.34 0.65
C ARG A 49 26.33 -3.20 -0.86
N ASP A 50 27.56 -3.40 -1.33
CA ASP A 50 27.86 -3.32 -2.75
C ASP A 50 27.28 -4.55 -3.43
N ARG A 51 27.43 -5.72 -2.80
CA ARG A 51 26.80 -6.95 -3.28
C ARG A 51 25.27 -6.88 -3.29
N ILE A 52 24.64 -6.30 -2.27
CA ILE A 52 23.18 -6.07 -2.24
C ILE A 52 22.75 -5.22 -3.43
N ARG A 53 23.48 -4.14 -3.73
CA ARG A 53 23.15 -3.24 -4.83
C ARG A 53 23.26 -3.93 -6.19
N GLU A 54 24.34 -4.67 -6.40
CA GLU A 54 24.51 -5.46 -7.62
C GLU A 54 23.37 -6.46 -7.84
N LEU A 55 22.98 -7.18 -6.78
CA LEU A 55 21.87 -8.12 -6.83
C LEU A 55 20.55 -7.40 -7.09
N HIS A 56 20.29 -6.30 -6.39
CA HIS A 56 19.10 -5.48 -6.59
C HIS A 56 18.95 -5.03 -8.05
N ASP A 57 20.01 -4.46 -8.62
CA ASP A 57 19.97 -3.92 -9.98
C ASP A 57 19.80 -5.04 -11.02
N ALA A 58 20.44 -6.19 -10.80
CA ALA A 58 20.29 -7.37 -11.65
C ALA A 58 18.85 -7.93 -11.60
N GLU A 59 18.30 -8.08 -10.39
CA GLU A 59 16.92 -8.55 -10.19
C GLU A 59 15.91 -7.56 -10.76
N LEU A 60 16.09 -6.25 -10.57
CA LEU A 60 15.20 -5.24 -11.12
C LEU A 60 15.24 -5.22 -12.66
N ALA A 61 16.42 -5.37 -13.26
CA ALA A 61 16.57 -5.47 -14.70
C ALA A 61 15.86 -6.71 -15.26
N TRP A 62 16.05 -7.86 -14.62
CA TRP A 62 15.33 -9.09 -14.96
C TRP A 62 13.81 -8.93 -14.80
N PHE A 63 13.38 -8.36 -13.67
CA PHE A 63 11.97 -8.15 -13.35
C PHE A 63 11.25 -7.30 -14.39
N ARG A 64 11.91 -6.24 -14.88
CA ARG A 64 11.43 -5.39 -15.99
C ARG A 64 11.40 -6.14 -17.32
N ALA A 65 12.45 -6.89 -17.64
CA ALA A 65 12.56 -7.60 -18.92
C ALA A 65 11.47 -8.67 -19.10
N GLU A 66 11.12 -9.39 -18.04
CA GLU A 66 10.08 -10.41 -18.05
C GLU A 66 8.64 -9.84 -18.06
N ARG A 67 8.45 -8.52 -17.86
CA ARG A 67 7.12 -7.90 -17.70
C ARG A 67 6.79 -6.82 -18.74
N PRO A 68 6.86 -7.11 -20.04
CA PRO A 68 6.64 -6.13 -21.09
C PRO A 68 5.21 -5.57 -21.10
N LYS A 69 4.17 -6.35 -20.76
CA LYS A 69 2.79 -5.85 -20.74
C LYS A 69 2.54 -4.94 -19.54
N THR A 70 3.11 -5.27 -18.39
CA THR A 70 3.11 -4.37 -17.22
C THR A 70 3.71 -3.02 -17.58
N LEU A 71 4.87 -2.99 -18.24
CA LEU A 71 5.51 -1.74 -18.67
C LEU A 71 4.64 -0.93 -19.64
N GLN A 72 3.96 -1.60 -20.58
CA GLN A 72 3.02 -0.95 -21.49
C GLN A 72 1.81 -0.34 -20.76
N LEU A 73 1.26 -1.04 -19.77
CA LEU A 73 0.16 -0.54 -18.95
C LEU A 73 0.59 0.64 -18.08
N LEU A 74 1.78 0.55 -17.46
CA LEU A 74 2.34 1.64 -16.67
C LEU A 74 2.54 2.91 -17.51
N ALA A 75 3.15 2.79 -18.69
CA ALA A 75 3.35 3.93 -19.58
C ALA A 75 2.02 4.59 -20.00
N ARG A 76 0.96 3.80 -20.20
CA ARG A 76 -0.39 4.32 -20.47
C ARG A 76 -1.01 4.98 -19.23
N ALA A 77 -0.78 4.41 -18.06
CA ALA A 77 -1.29 4.90 -16.79
C ALA A 77 -0.67 6.23 -16.38
N GLU A 78 0.64 6.40 -16.57
CA GLU A 78 1.38 7.63 -16.23
C GLU A 78 0.85 8.88 -16.95
N ALA A 79 0.20 8.73 -18.10
CA ALA A 79 -0.45 9.83 -18.80
C ALA A 79 -1.65 10.42 -18.03
N HIS A 80 -2.22 9.68 -17.07
CA HIS A 80 -3.50 10.02 -16.43
C HIS A 80 -3.53 9.82 -14.90
N MET A 81 -2.63 9.00 -14.35
CA MET A 81 -2.53 8.71 -12.93
C MET A 81 -1.18 9.21 -12.40
N PRO A 82 -1.15 9.93 -11.27
CA PRO A 82 0.09 10.27 -10.60
C PRO A 82 0.95 9.02 -10.36
N ASN A 83 2.19 9.04 -10.86
CA ASN A 83 3.13 7.91 -10.80
C ASN A 83 2.60 6.59 -11.42
N GLY A 84 1.61 6.67 -12.31
CA GLY A 84 1.07 5.49 -13.02
C GLY A 84 0.32 4.48 -12.14
N THR A 85 -0.12 4.89 -10.94
CA THR A 85 -0.83 4.04 -9.96
C THR A 85 -2.03 4.76 -9.34
N PRO A 86 -3.12 4.04 -8.98
CA PRO A 86 -4.23 4.62 -8.23
C PRO A 86 -3.90 4.92 -6.75
N MET A 87 -2.80 4.37 -6.21
CA MET A 87 -2.43 4.47 -4.79
C MET A 87 -0.96 4.88 -4.66
N THR A 88 -0.70 5.97 -3.93
CA THR A 88 0.63 6.61 -3.85
C THR A 88 1.71 5.71 -3.25
N TRP A 89 1.38 4.89 -2.25
CA TRP A 89 2.34 3.98 -1.62
C TRP A 89 2.89 2.90 -2.58
N MET A 90 2.09 2.50 -3.59
CA MET A 90 2.54 1.52 -4.58
C MET A 90 3.73 2.02 -5.41
N ALA A 91 3.83 3.34 -5.60
CA ALA A 91 4.94 3.97 -6.31
C ALA A 91 6.11 4.36 -5.41
N SER A 92 5.90 4.53 -4.09
CA SER A 92 7.01 4.82 -3.16
C SER A 92 7.79 3.57 -2.76
N ASP A 93 7.09 2.44 -2.69
CA ASP A 93 7.64 1.23 -2.09
C ASP A 93 8.11 0.21 -3.14
N ASN A 94 7.80 0.43 -4.43
CA ASN A 94 8.18 -0.47 -5.52
C ASN A 94 8.69 0.32 -6.75
N ASP A 95 9.83 -0.11 -7.31
CA ASP A 95 10.37 0.46 -8.55
C ASP A 95 9.51 0.16 -9.79
N LEU A 96 8.72 -0.91 -9.72
CA LEU A 96 7.78 -1.32 -10.77
C LEU A 96 6.56 -2.01 -10.13
N PRO A 97 5.34 -1.46 -10.24
CA PRO A 97 4.14 -2.14 -9.76
C PRO A 97 3.83 -3.39 -10.60
N VAL A 98 3.34 -4.45 -9.95
CA VAL A 98 2.80 -5.63 -10.64
C VAL A 98 1.36 -5.37 -11.04
N TYR A 99 1.05 -5.49 -12.33
CA TYR A 99 -0.33 -5.43 -12.82
C TYR A 99 -0.94 -6.82 -12.77
N VAL A 100 -1.97 -6.99 -11.94
CA VAL A 100 -2.64 -8.28 -11.72
C VAL A 100 -3.75 -8.51 -12.75
N ASP A 101 -3.84 -9.73 -13.30
CA ASP A 101 -4.91 -10.16 -14.20
C ASP A 101 -6.06 -10.82 -13.40
N ARG A 102 -5.73 -11.83 -12.60
CA ARG A 102 -6.71 -12.63 -11.85
C ARG A 102 -6.13 -13.23 -10.58
N GLY A 103 -6.97 -13.57 -9.62
CA GLY A 103 -6.59 -14.31 -8.42
C GLY A 103 -7.64 -15.34 -8.02
N ASP A 104 -7.18 -16.42 -7.38
CA ASP A 104 -8.00 -17.49 -6.82
C ASP A 104 -7.31 -18.09 -5.59
N GLY A 105 -8.05 -18.22 -4.49
CA GLY A 105 -7.52 -18.74 -3.23
C GLY A 105 -6.33 -17.92 -2.72
N ALA A 106 -5.21 -18.57 -2.44
CA ALA A 106 -4.00 -17.92 -1.92
C ALA A 106 -3.02 -17.48 -3.02
N SER A 107 -3.50 -17.29 -4.26
CA SER A 107 -2.62 -17.03 -5.40
C SER A 107 -3.22 -16.07 -6.41
N PHE A 108 -2.35 -15.43 -7.20
CA PHE A 108 -2.75 -14.60 -8.32
C PHE A 108 -1.81 -14.74 -9.52
N THR A 109 -2.28 -14.33 -10.68
CA THR A 109 -1.52 -14.27 -11.93
C THR A 109 -1.44 -12.83 -12.41
N ASP A 110 -0.24 -12.37 -12.78
CA ASP A 110 -0.06 -11.05 -13.39
C ASP A 110 -0.44 -11.03 -14.88
N VAL A 111 -0.52 -9.84 -15.47
CA VAL A 111 -0.87 -9.66 -16.89
C VAL A 111 0.15 -10.28 -17.85
N ASP A 112 1.38 -10.48 -17.39
CA ASP A 112 2.47 -11.10 -18.13
C ASP A 112 2.44 -12.64 -18.04
N GLY A 113 1.68 -13.19 -17.10
CA GLY A 113 1.41 -14.63 -16.95
C GLY A 113 2.15 -15.30 -15.79
N HIS A 114 2.87 -14.54 -14.96
CA HIS A 114 3.54 -15.10 -13.78
C HIS A 114 2.53 -15.42 -12.69
N HIS A 115 2.71 -16.58 -12.05
CA HIS A 115 1.86 -17.03 -10.96
C HIS A 115 2.56 -16.85 -9.62
N TYR A 116 1.85 -16.29 -8.64
CA TYR A 116 2.37 -15.95 -7.32
C TYR A 116 1.54 -16.61 -6.23
N VAL A 117 2.21 -17.07 -5.17
CA VAL A 117 1.58 -17.34 -3.89
C VAL A 117 1.58 -16.03 -3.10
N ASP A 118 0.41 -15.59 -2.66
CA ASP A 118 0.22 -14.27 -2.05
C ASP A 118 0.36 -14.34 -0.52
N PHE A 119 1.50 -13.86 -0.03
CA PHE A 119 1.76 -13.68 1.40
C PHE A 119 1.39 -12.28 1.91
N ASN A 120 1.03 -11.34 1.03
CA ASN A 120 0.59 -10.00 1.41
C ASN A 120 -0.91 -9.96 1.71
N ALA A 121 -1.70 -10.76 0.99
CA ALA A 121 -3.16 -10.85 1.12
C ALA A 121 -3.85 -9.46 1.07
N SER A 122 -3.39 -8.60 0.15
CA SER A 122 -3.82 -7.19 0.02
C SER A 122 -3.77 -6.43 1.34
N ASP A 123 -2.61 -6.41 2.00
CA ASP A 123 -2.42 -5.82 3.33
C ASP A 123 -3.46 -6.36 4.33
N MET A 124 -3.68 -7.68 4.29
CA MET A 124 -4.69 -8.44 5.06
C MET A 124 -6.16 -8.19 4.68
N ALA A 125 -6.48 -7.28 3.76
CA ALA A 125 -7.87 -7.06 3.33
C ALA A 125 -8.48 -8.29 2.64
N MET A 126 -7.63 -9.10 1.98
CA MET A 126 -7.99 -10.33 1.31
C MET A 126 -7.56 -11.57 2.10
N PHE A 127 -7.60 -11.54 3.43
CA PHE A 127 -7.17 -12.66 4.28
C PHE A 127 -7.94 -13.98 4.03
N CYS A 128 -9.16 -13.91 3.50
CA CYS A 128 -9.95 -15.08 3.08
C CYS A 128 -9.52 -15.65 1.71
N GLY A 129 -8.51 -15.07 1.06
CA GLY A 129 -8.08 -15.41 -0.28
C GLY A 129 -8.85 -14.68 -1.38
N HIS A 130 -8.22 -14.62 -2.55
CA HIS A 130 -8.76 -14.07 -3.79
C HIS A 130 -9.99 -14.86 -4.25
N ALA A 131 -11.00 -14.15 -4.74
CA ALA A 131 -12.22 -14.73 -5.33
C ALA A 131 -12.91 -15.83 -4.49
N HIS A 132 -12.87 -15.74 -3.15
CA HIS A 132 -13.45 -16.76 -2.28
C HIS A 132 -14.93 -17.05 -2.66
N PRO A 133 -15.31 -18.31 -3.00
CA PRO A 133 -16.60 -18.61 -3.63
C PRO A 133 -17.83 -18.13 -2.86
N ALA A 134 -17.80 -18.23 -1.53
CA ALA A 134 -18.90 -17.76 -0.69
C ALA A 134 -19.07 -16.22 -0.72
N ILE A 135 -17.97 -15.47 -0.82
CA ILE A 135 -17.98 -14.00 -0.89
C ILE A 135 -18.44 -13.58 -2.27
N VAL A 136 -17.89 -14.18 -3.33
CA VAL A 136 -18.29 -13.90 -4.72
C VAL A 136 -19.78 -14.11 -4.90
N ARG A 137 -20.32 -15.24 -4.43
CA ARG A 137 -21.76 -15.52 -4.50
C ARG A 137 -22.59 -14.48 -3.75
N ALA A 138 -22.23 -14.17 -2.50
CA ALA A 138 -22.98 -13.20 -1.69
C ALA A 138 -22.98 -11.80 -2.31
N VAL A 139 -21.86 -11.36 -2.87
CA VAL A 139 -21.76 -10.09 -3.61
C VAL A 139 -22.64 -10.14 -4.85
N GLN A 140 -22.52 -11.18 -5.68
CA GLN A 140 -23.33 -11.34 -6.91
C GLN A 140 -24.83 -11.30 -6.60
N GLU A 141 -25.30 -12.01 -5.57
CA GLU A 141 -26.69 -11.99 -5.14
C GLU A 141 -27.11 -10.58 -4.70
N ARG A 142 -26.28 -9.88 -3.90
CA ARG A 142 -26.60 -8.55 -3.38
C ARG A 142 -26.62 -7.47 -4.46
N VAL A 143 -25.68 -7.46 -5.39
CA VAL A 143 -25.57 -6.40 -6.41
C VAL A 143 -26.74 -6.41 -7.40
N THR A 144 -27.41 -7.55 -7.62
CA THR A 144 -28.65 -7.61 -8.43
C THR A 144 -29.80 -6.84 -7.79
N ARG A 145 -29.73 -6.62 -6.47
CA ARG A 145 -30.70 -5.86 -5.68
C ARG A 145 -30.22 -4.43 -5.39
N SER A 146 -29.35 -3.85 -6.23
CA SER A 146 -28.64 -2.57 -6.01
C SER A 146 -27.52 -2.63 -4.95
N THR A 147 -26.52 -1.77 -5.16
CA THR A 147 -25.32 -1.62 -4.32
C THR A 147 -25.45 -0.54 -3.25
N GLN A 148 -26.34 0.44 -3.43
CA GLN A 148 -26.49 1.59 -2.52
C GLN A 148 -27.92 2.13 -2.54
N PHE A 149 -28.41 2.51 -1.36
CA PHE A 149 -29.74 3.09 -1.17
C PHE A 149 -29.75 4.35 -0.30
N LEU A 150 -28.65 4.65 0.41
CA LEU A 150 -28.64 5.59 1.55
C LEU A 150 -29.71 5.23 2.62
N LEU A 151 -30.08 3.95 2.70
CA LEU A 151 -31.11 3.38 3.58
C LEU A 151 -30.65 2.01 4.11
N PRO A 152 -31.14 1.57 5.28
CA PRO A 152 -30.76 0.29 5.87
C PRO A 152 -31.29 -0.92 5.09
N THR A 153 -30.66 -2.07 5.30
CA THR A 153 -31.03 -3.37 4.73
C THR A 153 -31.12 -4.44 5.82
N GLU A 154 -31.85 -5.53 5.58
CA GLU A 154 -31.92 -6.65 6.52
C GLU A 154 -30.52 -7.21 6.82
N GLU A 155 -29.67 -7.27 5.79
CA GLU A 155 -28.28 -7.73 5.91
C GLU A 155 -27.46 -6.88 6.89
N SER A 156 -27.78 -5.60 7.07
CA SER A 156 -27.11 -4.75 8.07
C SER A 156 -27.42 -5.18 9.51
N VAL A 157 -28.62 -5.69 9.78
CA VAL A 157 -28.99 -6.25 11.09
C VAL A 157 -28.28 -7.58 11.33
N LEU A 158 -28.22 -8.44 10.31
CA LEU A 158 -27.52 -9.74 10.41
C LEU A 158 -26.02 -9.58 10.70
N VAL A 159 -25.34 -8.64 10.03
CA VAL A 159 -23.92 -8.36 10.28
C VAL A 159 -23.72 -7.80 11.69
N ALA A 160 -24.59 -6.90 12.13
CA ALA A 160 -24.61 -6.35 13.47
C ALA A 160 -24.70 -7.46 14.54
N GLU A 161 -25.67 -8.36 14.41
CA GLU A 161 -25.83 -9.51 15.32
C GLU A 161 -24.62 -10.45 15.33
N GLU A 162 -23.97 -10.67 14.19
CA GLU A 162 -22.78 -11.53 14.11
C GLU A 162 -21.55 -10.87 14.78
N LEU A 163 -21.39 -9.56 14.64
CA LEU A 163 -20.33 -8.80 15.32
C LEU A 163 -20.53 -8.86 16.85
N ALA A 164 -21.76 -8.74 17.32
CA ALA A 164 -22.14 -8.94 18.72
C ALA A 164 -21.63 -10.23 19.31
N ARG A 165 -21.90 -11.29 18.57
CA ARG A 165 -21.67 -12.65 18.99
C ARG A 165 -20.16 -12.94 19.04
N ARG A 166 -19.38 -12.35 18.13
CA ARG A 166 -17.92 -12.51 18.06
C ARG A 166 -17.16 -11.64 19.06
N TYR A 167 -17.63 -10.42 19.34
CA TYR A 167 -16.94 -9.43 20.17
C TYR A 167 -17.79 -9.02 21.38
N PRO A 168 -17.95 -9.90 22.38
CA PRO A 168 -18.78 -9.62 23.55
C PRO A 168 -18.22 -8.45 24.38
N GLY A 169 -19.11 -7.62 24.92
CA GLY A 169 -18.76 -6.50 25.82
C GLY A 169 -18.73 -5.12 25.16
N GLN A 170 -18.99 -5.03 23.85
CA GLN A 170 -19.28 -3.75 23.19
C GLN A 170 -20.78 -3.46 23.29
N ALA A 171 -21.15 -2.26 23.77
CA ALA A 171 -22.57 -1.87 23.96
C ALA A 171 -23.33 -1.83 22.63
N HIS A 172 -22.63 -1.48 21.57
CA HIS A 172 -23.03 -1.48 20.18
C HIS A 172 -21.76 -1.82 19.37
N TRP A 173 -21.91 -2.40 18.17
CA TRP A 173 -20.84 -2.61 17.18
C TRP A 173 -20.79 -1.44 16.22
#